data_AF-A0A496R2M1-F1
#
_entry.id   AF-A0A496R2M1-F1
#
_cell.length_a   1.000
_cell.length_b   1.000
_cell.length_c   1.000
_cell.angle_alpha   90.00
_cell.angle_beta   90.00
_cell.angle_gamma   90.00
#
_symmetry.space_group_name_H-M   'P 1'
#
loop_
_entity.id
_entity.type
_entity.pdbx_description
1 polymer ?
#
loop_
_entity_poly.entity_id
_entity_poly.type
_entity_poly.pdbx_seq_one_letter_code
_entity_poly.pdbx_strand_id
1 'polypeptide(L)'
;MAGTPIPEWWQDIHRSCDNALKHYESLLDILEKTLSANINTNLECWTALQKEASSASEQISRSFHLADSRRRDAASMGYAPPEDKELHQRSFKASERSKKLNRKLRLQMKIIETDLSVRQPRRPVMNLYRSRTPSYIDVRV
;
A
#
# COMPACT_ATOMS: atom_id res chain seq x y z
N MET A 1 -16.73 -34.47 -28.64
CA MET A 1 -15.41 -33.89 -28.90
C MET A 1 -14.58 -34.11 -27.65
N ALA A 2 -13.53 -34.91 -27.74
CA ALA A 2 -12.64 -35.15 -26.61
C ALA A 2 -11.97 -33.83 -26.23
N GLY A 3 -12.21 -33.35 -25.00
CA GLY A 3 -11.60 -32.12 -24.51
C GLY A 3 -10.09 -32.26 -24.56
N THR A 4 -9.43 -31.38 -25.32
CA THR A 4 -7.97 -31.29 -25.30
C THR A 4 -7.54 -31.06 -23.85
N PRO A 5 -6.67 -31.91 -23.29
CA PRO A 5 -6.25 -31.77 -21.90
C PRO A 5 -5.57 -30.41 -21.73
N ILE A 6 -5.98 -29.70 -20.68
CA ILE A 6 -5.40 -28.41 -20.32
C ILE A 6 -3.90 -28.64 -20.08
N PRO A 7 -3.00 -27.85 -20.69
CA PRO A 7 -1.57 -28.00 -20.46
C PRO A 7 -1.21 -27.83 -18.98
N GLU A 8 -0.28 -28.66 -18.47
CA GLU A 8 0.11 -28.64 -17.05
C GLU A 8 0.58 -27.26 -16.59
N TRP A 9 1.31 -26.54 -17.46
CA TRP A 9 1.79 -25.19 -17.19
C TRP A 9 0.66 -24.17 -16.94
N TRP A 10 -0.58 -24.44 -17.39
CA TRP A 10 -1.74 -23.59 -17.07
C TRP A 10 -2.12 -23.70 -15.59
N GLN A 11 -1.97 -24.89 -15.00
CA GLN A 11 -2.21 -25.07 -13.57
C GLN A 11 -1.20 -24.29 -12.74
N ASP A 12 0.06 -24.19 -13.19
CA ASP A 12 1.09 -23.42 -12.49
C ASP A 12 0.83 -21.92 -12.52
N ILE A 13 0.36 -21.40 -13.67
CA ILE A 13 -0.08 -20.00 -13.79
C ILE A 13 -1.24 -19.73 -12.85
N HIS A 14 -2.22 -20.63 -12.83
CA HIS A 14 -3.39 -20.51 -11.97
C HIS A 14 -3.00 -20.48 -10.49
N ARG A 15 -2.15 -21.42 -10.06
CA ARG A 15 -1.57 -21.43 -8.70
C ARG A 15 -0.81 -20.15 -8.38
N SER A 16 -0.04 -19.61 -9.34
CA SER A 16 0.68 -18.35 -9.16
C SER A 16 -0.28 -17.18 -8.91
N CYS A 17 -1.36 -17.09 -9.68
CA CYS A 17 -2.40 -16.07 -9.48
C CYS A 17 -3.10 -16.20 -8.12
N ASP A 18 -3.49 -17.42 -7.74
CA ASP A 18 -4.17 -17.66 -6.47
C ASP A 18 -3.25 -17.38 -5.27
N ASN A 19 -1.98 -17.77 -5.34
CA ASN A 19 -1.00 -17.48 -4.29
C ASN A 19 -0.74 -15.97 -4.14
N ALA A 20 -0.59 -15.24 -5.25
CA ALA A 20 -0.44 -13.79 -5.22
C ALA A 20 -1.67 -13.12 -4.59
N LEU A 21 -2.88 -13.59 -4.94
CA LEU A 21 -4.12 -13.07 -4.40
C LEU A 21 -4.27 -13.33 -2.90
N LYS A 22 -3.99 -14.56 -2.45
CA LYS A 22 -4.01 -14.94 -1.02
C LYS A 22 -3.03 -14.09 -0.20
N HIS A 23 -1.82 -13.87 -0.72
CA HIS A 23 -0.83 -13.05 -0.04
C HIS A 23 -1.33 -11.60 0.15
N TYR A 24 -1.92 -11.01 -0.88
CA TYR A 24 -2.50 -9.68 -0.78
C TYR A 24 -3.71 -9.63 0.16
N GLU A 25 -4.62 -10.60 0.10
CA GLU A 25 -5.77 -10.69 1.01
C GLU A 25 -5.30 -10.72 2.47
N SER A 26 -4.27 -11.50 2.78
CA SER A 26 -3.65 -11.55 4.11
C SER A 26 -3.07 -10.19 4.55
N LEU A 27 -2.41 -9.46 3.64
CA LEU A 27 -1.90 -8.12 3.95
C LEU A 27 -3.02 -7.13 4.20
N LEU A 28 -4.13 -7.22 3.45
CA LEU A 28 -5.31 -6.39 3.69
C LEU A 28 -5.96 -6.71 5.05
N ASP A 29 -5.98 -7.97 5.48
CA ASP A 29 -6.45 -8.37 6.81
C ASP A 29 -5.60 -7.75 7.92
N ILE A 30 -4.27 -7.81 7.78
CA ILE A 30 -3.34 -7.22 8.75
C ILE A 30 -3.54 -5.70 8.78
N LEU A 31 -3.63 -5.05 7.61
CA LEU A 31 -3.84 -3.61 7.50
C LEU A 31 -5.18 -3.17 8.11
N GLU A 32 -6.24 -3.95 7.94
CA GLU A 32 -7.54 -3.63 8.53
C GLU A 32 -7.55 -3.80 10.05
N LYS A 33 -6.89 -4.85 10.56
CA LYS A 33 -6.74 -5.09 12.00
C LYS A 33 -5.91 -4.00 12.64
N THR A 34 -4.80 -3.61 12.03
CA THR A 34 -4.03 -2.47 12.50
C THR A 34 -4.92 -1.24 12.46
N LEU A 35 -5.60 -0.93 11.34
CA LEU A 35 -6.47 0.28 11.16
C LEU A 35 -7.56 0.41 12.23
N SER A 36 -7.99 -0.71 12.79
CA SER A 36 -9.03 -0.76 13.82
C SER A 36 -8.49 -0.69 15.24
N ALA A 37 -7.20 -0.99 15.45
CA ALA A 37 -6.53 -0.86 16.74
C ALA A 37 -6.16 0.62 16.98
N ASN A 38 -6.84 1.24 17.96
CA ASN A 38 -6.87 2.68 18.18
C ASN A 38 -5.47 3.27 18.53
N ILE A 39 -4.99 4.15 17.64
CA ILE A 39 -4.22 5.40 17.87
C ILE A 39 -3.26 5.38 19.08
N ASN A 40 -2.03 4.88 18.88
CA ASN A 40 -0.82 5.60 19.29
C ASN A 40 0.42 4.84 18.75
N THR A 41 1.28 5.59 18.07
CA THR A 41 2.72 5.30 17.86
C THR A 41 3.16 4.14 16.97
N ASN A 42 2.55 3.90 15.80
CA ASN A 42 3.25 3.04 14.83
C ASN A 42 3.15 3.47 13.37
N LEU A 43 3.32 4.78 13.08
CA LEU A 43 3.41 5.36 11.72
C LEU A 43 4.34 4.53 10.80
N GLU A 44 5.44 4.03 11.35
CA GLU A 44 6.39 3.16 10.67
C GLU A 44 5.77 1.82 10.26
N CYS A 45 5.07 1.13 11.17
CA CYS A 45 4.34 -0.10 10.85
C CYS A 45 3.26 0.13 9.78
N TRP A 46 2.52 1.24 9.84
CA TRP A 46 1.51 1.57 8.83
C TRP A 46 2.11 1.78 7.45
N THR A 47 3.18 2.58 7.39
CA THR A 47 3.85 2.89 6.12
C THR A 47 4.53 1.66 5.54
N ALA A 48 5.10 0.79 6.37
CA ALA A 48 5.64 -0.50 5.96
C ALA A 48 4.54 -1.41 5.37
N LEU A 49 3.42 -1.60 6.09
CA LEU A 49 2.29 -2.41 5.62
C LEU A 49 1.67 -1.85 4.33
N GLN A 50 1.60 -0.53 4.19
CA GLN A 50 1.09 0.10 2.97
C GLN A 50 2.01 -0.14 1.77
N LYS A 51 3.33 -0.07 1.97
CA LYS A 51 4.31 -0.40 0.92
C LYS A 51 4.23 -1.86 0.52
N GLU A 52 4.13 -2.75 1.50
CA GLU A 52 4.02 -4.19 1.28
C GLU A 52 2.71 -4.55 0.55
N ALA A 53 1.58 -3.98 0.96
CA ALA A 53 0.30 -4.14 0.26
C ALA A 53 0.34 -3.59 -1.17
N SER A 54 1.03 -2.47 -1.42
CA SER A 54 1.23 -1.94 -2.77
C SER A 54 2.06 -2.90 -3.63
N SER A 55 3.15 -3.43 -3.08
CA SER A 55 4.00 -4.41 -3.77
C SER A 55 3.24 -5.70 -4.10
N ALA A 56 2.44 -6.21 -3.16
CA ALA A 56 1.60 -7.38 -3.39
C ALA A 56 0.51 -7.12 -4.45
N SER A 57 -0.08 -5.93 -4.48
CA SER A 57 -1.01 -5.53 -5.55
C SER A 57 -0.33 -5.53 -6.92
N GLU A 58 0.89 -5.02 -7.03
CA GLU A 58 1.67 -5.07 -8.28
C GLU A 58 2.02 -6.50 -8.69
N GLN A 59 2.32 -7.37 -7.74
CA GLN A 59 2.58 -8.79 -7.99
C GLN A 59 1.32 -9.50 -8.53
N ILE A 60 0.14 -9.17 -8.01
CA ILE A 60 -1.13 -9.65 -8.56
C ILE A 60 -1.33 -9.18 -9.99
N SER A 61 -1.16 -7.88 -10.26
CA SER A 61 -1.32 -7.33 -11.61
C SER A 61 -0.37 -8.00 -12.61
N ARG A 62 0.89 -8.23 -12.21
CA ARG A 62 1.87 -8.98 -13.02
C ARG A 62 1.42 -10.42 -13.27
N SER A 63 0.90 -11.10 -12.25
CA SER A 63 0.43 -12.48 -12.36
C SER A 63 -0.76 -12.60 -13.31
N PHE A 64 -1.73 -11.69 -13.21
CA PHE A 64 -2.86 -11.63 -14.16
C PHE A 64 -2.40 -11.32 -15.58
N HIS A 65 -1.47 -10.38 -15.76
CA HIS A 65 -0.94 -10.08 -17.09
C HIS A 65 -0.24 -11.28 -17.72
N LEU A 66 0.53 -12.04 -16.93
CA LEU A 66 1.13 -13.28 -17.37
C LEU A 66 0.07 -14.32 -17.76
N ALA A 67 -0.97 -14.48 -16.93
CA ALA A 67 -2.06 -15.40 -17.22
C ALA A 67 -2.80 -15.04 -18.52
N ASP A 68 -3.06 -13.76 -18.76
CA ASP A 68 -3.69 -13.28 -20.00
C ASP A 68 -2.78 -13.48 -21.22
N SER A 69 -1.48 -13.22 -21.08
CA SER A 69 -0.51 -13.51 -22.15
C SER A 69 -0.53 -15.00 -22.51
N ARG A 70 -0.51 -15.85 -21.49
CA ARG A 70 -0.48 -17.29 -21.67
C ARG A 70 -1.80 -17.87 -22.17
N ARG A 71 -2.92 -17.22 -21.86
CA ARG A 71 -4.22 -17.54 -22.46
C ARG A 71 -4.22 -17.28 -23.97
N ARG A 72 -3.57 -16.20 -24.42
CA ARG A 72 -3.40 -15.90 -25.85
C ARG A 72 -2.49 -16.93 -26.53
N ASP A 73 -1.40 -17.33 -25.88
CA ASP A 73 -0.51 -18.39 -26.37
C ASP A 73 -1.26 -19.73 -26.49
N ALA A 74 -2.09 -20.08 -25.49
CA ALA A 74 -2.92 -21.28 -25.53
C ALA A 74 -3.92 -21.23 -26.71
N ALA A 75 -4.59 -20.10 -26.90
CA ALA A 75 -5.59 -19.90 -27.94
C ALA A 75 -4.98 -20.02 -29.34
N SER A 76 -3.76 -19.51 -29.56
CA SER A 76 -3.07 -19.65 -30.87
C SER A 76 -2.71 -21.10 -31.19
N MET A 77 -2.55 -21.94 -30.16
CA MET A 77 -2.33 -23.38 -30.27
C MET A 77 -3.63 -24.20 -30.29
N GLY A 78 -4.80 -23.56 -30.30
CA GLY A 78 -6.11 -24.23 -30.32
C GLY A 78 -6.60 -24.73 -28.95
N TYR A 79 -5.94 -24.33 -27.86
CA TYR A 79 -6.42 -24.59 -26.49
C TYR A 79 -7.31 -23.45 -26.01
N ALA A 80 -8.38 -23.77 -25.30
CA ALA A 80 -9.25 -22.80 -24.63
C ALA A 80 -9.18 -23.04 -23.12
N PRO A 81 -8.25 -22.39 -22.41
CA PRO A 81 -8.15 -22.54 -20.96
C PRO A 81 -9.41 -22.02 -20.27
N PRO A 82 -9.89 -22.68 -19.20
CA PRO A 82 -11.09 -22.25 -18.49
C PRO A 82 -10.88 -20.89 -17.83
N GLU A 83 -11.91 -20.05 -17.89
CA GLU A 83 -11.94 -18.79 -17.16
C GLU A 83 -12.28 -19.04 -15.69
N ASP A 84 -11.41 -18.59 -14.79
CA ASP A 84 -11.68 -18.68 -13.36
C ASP A 84 -12.44 -17.44 -12.87
N LYS A 85 -13.77 -17.54 -12.93
CA LYS A 85 -14.68 -16.52 -12.44
C LYS A 85 -14.54 -16.26 -10.94
N GLU A 86 -14.18 -17.26 -10.15
CA GLU A 86 -14.01 -17.12 -8.71
C GLU A 86 -12.78 -16.26 -8.39
N LEU A 87 -11.66 -16.55 -9.04
CA LEU A 87 -10.42 -15.79 -8.87
C LEU A 87 -10.57 -14.34 -9.32
N HIS A 88 -11.29 -14.09 -10.43
CA HIS A 88 -11.66 -12.73 -10.85
C HIS A 88 -12.58 -12.02 -9.84
N GLN A 89 -13.57 -12.73 -9.28
CA GLN A 89 -14.46 -12.15 -8.28
C GLN A 89 -13.73 -11.81 -6.98
N ARG A 90 -12.83 -12.69 -6.52
CA ARG A 90 -12.00 -12.46 -5.33
C ARG A 90 -11.05 -11.28 -5.53
N SER A 91 -10.39 -11.17 -6.68
CA SER A 91 -9.51 -10.03 -6.97
C SER A 91 -10.27 -8.71 -7.01
N PHE A 92 -11.48 -8.69 -7.58
CA PHE A 92 -12.36 -7.52 -7.55
C PHE A 92 -12.73 -7.11 -6.12
N LYS A 93 -13.14 -8.08 -5.27
CA LYS A 93 -13.45 -7.84 -3.86
C LYS A 93 -12.23 -7.30 -3.09
N ALA A 94 -11.05 -7.88 -3.30
CA ALA A 94 -9.80 -7.43 -2.68
C ALA A 94 -9.43 -6.01 -3.11
N SER A 95 -9.61 -5.66 -4.39
CA SER A 95 -9.41 -4.30 -4.90
C SER A 95 -10.34 -3.28 -4.25
N GLU A 96 -11.65 -3.58 -4.18
CA GLU A 96 -12.62 -2.73 -3.51
C GLU A 96 -12.32 -2.55 -2.03
N ARG A 97 -11.91 -3.62 -1.35
CA ARG A 97 -11.48 -3.57 0.05
C ARG A 97 -10.25 -2.68 0.24
N SER A 98 -9.24 -2.83 -0.62
CA SER A 98 -8.04 -1.99 -0.60
C SER A 98 -8.34 -0.50 -0.79
N LYS A 99 -9.25 -0.14 -1.70
CA LYS A 99 -9.68 1.26 -1.87
C LYS A 99 -10.30 1.82 -0.59
N LYS A 100 -11.15 1.04 0.08
CA LYS A 100 -11.78 1.45 1.35
C LYS A 100 -10.73 1.65 2.45
N LEU A 101 -9.78 0.73 2.60
CA LEU A 101 -8.70 0.82 3.58
C LEU A 101 -7.77 2.00 3.30
N ASN A 102 -7.38 2.22 2.05
CA ASN A 102 -6.59 3.38 1.64
C ASN A 102 -7.30 4.71 1.94
N ARG A 103 -8.62 4.78 1.76
CA ARG A 103 -9.39 5.98 2.14
C ARG A 103 -9.36 6.21 3.65
N LYS A 104 -9.57 5.17 4.46
CA LYS A 104 -9.46 5.25 5.93
C LYS A 104 -8.06 5.71 6.36
N LEU A 105 -7.02 5.15 5.75
CA LEU A 105 -5.62 5.48 6.03
C LEU A 105 -5.29 6.95 5.73
N ARG A 106 -5.74 7.46 4.57
CA ARG A 106 -5.56 8.89 4.23
C ARG A 106 -6.24 9.82 5.24
N LEU A 107 -7.44 9.45 5.72
CA LEU A 107 -8.13 10.23 6.74
C LEU A 107 -7.37 10.24 8.07
N GLN A 108 -6.86 9.08 8.50
CA GLN A 108 -6.04 8.96 9.71
C GLN A 108 -4.75 9.79 9.62
N MET A 109 -4.03 9.72 8.50
CA MET A 109 -2.81 10.54 8.29
C MET A 109 -3.12 12.03 8.38
N LYS A 110 -4.23 12.48 7.78
CA LYS A 110 -4.64 13.88 7.83
C LYS A 110 -4.92 14.35 9.27
N ILE A 111 -5.54 13.51 10.10
CA ILE A 111 -5.79 13.82 11.52
C ILE A 111 -4.45 13.95 12.27
N ILE A 112 -3.53 13.02 12.07
CA ILE A 112 -2.19 13.05 12.70
C ILE A 112 -1.41 14.30 12.27
N GLU A 113 -1.44 14.66 10.99
CA GLU A 113 -0.81 15.88 10.46
C GLU A 113 -1.39 17.14 11.10
N THR A 114 -2.72 17.22 11.24
CA THR A 114 -3.36 18.36 11.92
C THR A 114 -2.98 18.44 13.38
N ASP A 115 -2.93 17.30 14.10
CA ASP A 115 -2.53 17.26 15.51
C ASP A 115 -1.07 17.67 15.72
N LEU A 116 -0.17 17.21 14.84
CA LEU A 116 1.24 17.59 14.87
C LEU A 116 1.46 19.08 14.56
N SER A 117 0.71 19.63 13.60
CA SER A 117 0.76 21.06 13.27
C SER A 117 0.33 21.94 14.43
N VAL A 118 -0.73 21.56 15.15
CA VAL A 118 -1.22 22.27 16.35
C VAL A 118 -0.22 22.19 17.51
N ARG A 119 0.55 21.09 17.62
CA ARG A 119 1.54 20.87 18.68
C ARG A 119 2.92 21.44 18.39
N GLN A 120 3.18 22.01 17.20
CA GLN A 120 4.45 22.70 16.97
C GLN A 120 4.53 23.95 17.85
N PRO A 121 5.51 24.05 18.78
CA PRO A 121 5.74 25.31 19.44
C PRO A 121 6.09 26.33 18.36
N ARG A 122 5.30 27.41 18.28
CA ARG A 122 5.64 28.57 17.44
C ARG A 122 7.10 28.88 17.71
N ARG A 123 7.96 28.72 16.69
CA ARG A 123 9.37 29.09 16.81
C ARG A 123 9.38 30.49 17.43
N PRO A 124 10.04 30.72 18.59
CA PRO A 124 10.15 32.06 19.09
C PRO A 124 10.82 32.84 17.98
N VAL A 125 10.11 33.83 17.44
CA VAL A 125 10.70 34.82 16.55
C VAL A 125 11.71 35.51 17.44
N MET A 126 12.96 35.06 17.40
CA MET A 126 14.12 35.76 17.91
C MET A 126 14.21 37.04 17.08
N ASN A 127 13.37 38.01 17.43
CA ASN A 127 13.67 39.41 17.21
C ASN A 127 14.88 39.69 18.09
N LEU A 128 16.04 39.31 17.56
CA LEU A 128 17.34 39.84 17.96
C LEU A 128 17.22 41.34 17.77
N TYR A 129 16.75 42.02 18.82
CA TYR A 129 16.95 43.44 18.98
C TYR A 129 18.45 43.64 18.80
N ARG A 130 18.79 44.18 17.65
CA ARG A 130 20.10 44.69 17.28
C ARG A 130 20.32 45.92 18.17
N SER A 131 20.58 45.70 19.47
CA SER A 131 20.92 46.76 20.40
C SER A 131 22.29 47.30 20.02
N ARG A 132 22.28 48.37 19.24
CA ARG A 132 23.39 49.31 19.14
C ARG A 132 23.51 50.02 20.50
N THR A 133 24.27 49.45 21.42
CA THR A 133 24.81 50.22 22.55
C THR A 133 26.29 49.93 22.68
N PRO A 134 27.17 50.92 22.50
CA PRO A 134 28.60 50.76 22.75
C PRO A 134 28.80 50.68 24.27
N SER A 135 29.37 49.60 24.77
CA SER A 135 29.77 49.47 26.17
C SER A 135 31.01 50.34 26.41
N TYR A 136 30.83 51.53 26.97
CA TYR A 136 31.91 52.28 27.60
C TYR A 136 32.24 51.62 28.95
N ILE A 137 33.41 51.02 29.05
CA ILE A 137 34.01 50.65 30.33
C ILE A 137 34.90 51.83 30.72
N ASP A 138 34.47 52.59 31.72
CA ASP A 138 35.28 53.62 32.36
C ASP A 138 36.12 52.94 33.45
N VAL A 139 37.43 52.80 33.21
CA VAL A 139 38.37 52.29 34.21
C VAL A 139 39.00 53.50 34.90
N ARG A 140 38.51 53.80 36.11
CA ARG A 140 39.25 54.60 37.10
C ARG A 140 39.26 53.86 38.43
N VAL A 141 40.42 53.39 38.84
CA VAL A 141 41.31 53.90 39.91
C VAL A 141 42.40 52.87 40.12
#